data_AF-A0A7Y9FKV6-F1
#
_entry.id   AF-A0A7Y9FKV6-F1
#
_cell.length_a   1.000
_cell.length_b   1.000
_cell.length_c   1.000
_cell.angle_alpha   90.00
_cell.angle_beta   90.00
_cell.angle_gamma   90.00
#
_symmetry.space_group_name_H-M   'P 1'
#
loop_
_entity.id
_entity.type
_entity.pdbx_description
1 polymer ?
#
loop_
_entity_poly.entity_id
_entity_poly.type
_entity_poly.pdbx_seq_one_letter_code
_entity_poly.pdbx_strand_id
1 'polypeptide(L)'
;MASQPLYQPYSPPAPAAALPNIRVAFSNSAAAIAVQRRLAEMPAAVRDATLDEVAAAERLAGLAREVGADTKALIATARHALSPAMFKAFVAWGEATARFAGEREDDDELGYRLCDAHTGSIDAVTETPACSMDDLLLKVWIAAIEASDSRVMGPLAINRARRTLIHTTIAGLIPDLQTASAVTCGLDAIARKAEPATTTASWPALLANVIADAFAAEKVSATYNALQAAGTGDQWSEALAAYKAARAISDQCPIEHPQVDALCDTYCMAMDHLIDRVPARNLGDVVTKIDLALERAGGSVDELFADHARGIIADVKRLATKQPKASLVSRQPELGA
;
A
#
# COMPACT_ATOMS: atom_id res chain seq x y z
N MET A 1 -42.51 25.81 -42.09
CA MET A 1 -42.11 24.61 -41.31
C MET A 1 -41.33 23.70 -42.24
N ALA A 2 -40.01 23.64 -42.09
CA ALA A 2 -39.16 22.75 -42.88
C ALA A 2 -38.89 21.50 -42.03
N SER A 3 -39.31 20.34 -42.53
CA SER A 3 -39.05 19.04 -41.92
C SER A 3 -37.59 18.66 -42.08
N GLN A 4 -36.92 18.35 -40.95
CA GLN A 4 -35.61 17.70 -40.98
C GLN A 4 -35.73 16.28 -41.54
N PRO A 5 -34.78 15.82 -42.37
CA PRO A 5 -34.73 14.42 -42.77
C PRO A 5 -34.24 13.58 -41.58
N LEU A 6 -35.16 12.80 -41.00
CA LEU A 6 -34.84 11.61 -40.22
C LEU A 6 -34.18 10.59 -41.17
N TYR A 7 -33.10 9.96 -40.72
CA TYR A 7 -32.22 9.02 -41.44
C TYR A 7 -31.02 9.66 -42.16
N GLN A 8 -29.93 9.86 -41.41
CA GLN A 8 -28.61 9.64 -41.98
C GLN A 8 -28.35 8.12 -42.02
N PRO A 9 -27.96 7.54 -43.18
CA PRO A 9 -27.55 6.15 -43.24
C PRO A 9 -26.28 5.96 -42.42
N TYR A 10 -26.32 5.04 -41.45
CA TYR A 10 -25.17 4.59 -40.69
C TYR A 10 -24.10 4.09 -41.67
N SER A 11 -22.99 4.83 -41.78
CA SER A 11 -21.79 4.36 -42.44
C SER A 11 -20.94 3.70 -41.37
N PRO A 12 -20.76 2.36 -41.38
CA PRO A 12 -19.83 1.72 -40.46
C PRO A 12 -18.44 2.34 -40.68
N PRO A 13 -17.67 2.59 -39.60
CA PRO A 13 -16.30 3.05 -39.75
C PRO A 13 -15.55 2.08 -40.65
N ALA A 14 -14.76 2.61 -41.58
CA ALA A 14 -13.92 1.79 -42.44
C ALA A 14 -13.11 0.83 -41.56
N PRO A 15 -13.02 -0.47 -41.90
CA PRO A 15 -12.20 -1.40 -41.16
C PRO A 15 -10.80 -0.80 -41.03
N ALA A 16 -10.26 -0.79 -39.81
CA ALA A 16 -8.92 -0.27 -39.55
C ALA A 16 -7.97 -0.83 -40.61
N ALA A 17 -7.19 0.05 -41.24
CA ALA A 17 -6.24 -0.36 -42.26
C ALA A 17 -5.40 -1.50 -41.69
N ALA A 18 -5.31 -2.62 -42.43
CA ALA A 18 -4.52 -3.76 -42.00
C ALA A 18 -3.13 -3.26 -41.60
N LEU A 19 -2.78 -3.44 -40.33
CA LEU A 19 -1.50 -3.00 -39.79
C LEU A 19 -0.38 -3.60 -40.66
N PRO A 20 0.69 -2.85 -40.96
CA PRO A 20 1.77 -3.33 -41.80
C PRO A 20 2.33 -4.63 -41.20
N ASN A 21 2.04 -5.73 -41.88
CA ASN A 21 2.55 -7.04 -41.53
C ASN A 21 4.04 -7.06 -41.92
N ILE A 22 4.92 -6.69 -40.98
CA ILE A 22 6.37 -6.72 -41.19
C ILE A 22 6.77 -8.20 -41.26
N ARG A 23 6.69 -8.77 -42.46
CA ARG A 23 7.30 -10.06 -42.77
C ARG A 23 8.79 -9.82 -42.92
N VAL A 24 9.55 -10.06 -41.86
CA VAL A 24 11.01 -10.14 -41.98
C VAL A 24 11.30 -11.36 -42.86
N ALA A 25 11.69 -11.12 -44.12
CA ALA A 25 12.12 -12.16 -45.02
C ALA A 25 13.50 -12.65 -44.56
N PHE A 26 13.51 -13.65 -43.69
CA PHE A 26 14.74 -14.27 -43.24
C PHE A 26 15.25 -15.22 -44.33
N SER A 27 16.37 -14.88 -44.96
CA SER A 27 17.23 -15.90 -45.57
C SER A 27 17.83 -16.76 -44.45
N ASN A 28 18.17 -18.03 -44.73
CA ASN A 28 18.84 -18.97 -43.80
C ASN A 28 20.28 -18.54 -43.46
N SER A 29 20.49 -17.27 -43.13
CA SER A 29 21.75 -16.68 -42.72
C SER A 29 21.95 -16.88 -41.22
N ALA A 30 23.21 -16.85 -40.77
CA ALA A 30 23.55 -16.90 -39.35
C ALA A 30 22.84 -15.80 -38.53
N ALA A 31 22.53 -14.65 -39.16
CA ALA A 31 21.77 -13.57 -38.53
C ALA A 31 20.32 -13.97 -38.24
N ALA A 32 19.64 -14.67 -39.15
CA ALA A 32 18.28 -15.16 -38.93
C ALA A 32 18.20 -16.19 -37.80
N ILE A 33 19.18 -17.11 -37.74
CA ILE A 33 19.28 -18.11 -36.67
C ILE A 33 19.54 -17.41 -35.32
N ALA A 34 20.40 -16.40 -35.29
CA ALA A 34 20.66 -15.62 -34.07
C ALA A 34 19.42 -14.87 -33.58
N VAL A 35 18.65 -14.25 -34.49
CA VAL A 35 17.40 -13.56 -34.16
C VAL A 35 16.34 -14.55 -33.66
N GLN A 36 16.14 -15.68 -34.33
CA GLN A 36 15.20 -16.71 -33.87
C GLN A 36 15.58 -17.28 -32.50
N ARG A 37 16.87 -17.50 -32.24
CA ARG A 37 17.35 -17.99 -30.94
C ARG A 37 17.04 -16.97 -29.84
N ARG A 38 17.26 -15.68 -30.10
CA ARG A 38 16.90 -14.61 -29.16
C ARG A 38 15.39 -14.48 -28.96
N LEU A 39 14.58 -14.61 -30.01
CA LEU A 39 13.11 -14.61 -29.90
C LEU A 39 12.59 -15.82 -29.12
N ALA A 40 13.24 -16.98 -29.23
CA ALA A 40 12.89 -18.17 -28.45
C ALA A 40 13.26 -18.06 -26.96
N GLU A 41 14.25 -17.22 -26.63
CA GLU A 41 14.64 -16.89 -25.25
C GLU A 41 13.74 -15.83 -24.61
N MET A 42 12.90 -15.13 -25.39
CA MET A 42 11.99 -14.11 -24.85
C MET A 42 10.80 -14.75 -24.12
N PRO A 43 10.28 -14.10 -23.05
CA PRO A 43 9.03 -14.52 -22.41
C PRO A 43 7.90 -14.65 -23.42
N ALA A 44 7.03 -15.65 -23.27
CA ALA A 44 5.91 -15.91 -24.19
C ALA A 44 5.04 -14.66 -24.40
N ALA A 45 4.79 -13.89 -23.33
CA ALA A 45 4.04 -12.64 -23.39
C ALA A 45 4.67 -11.58 -24.30
N VAL A 46 6.00 -11.56 -24.47
CA VAL A 46 6.70 -10.61 -25.36
C VAL A 46 6.79 -11.15 -26.78
N ARG A 47 6.98 -12.46 -26.92
CA ARG A 47 7.07 -13.14 -28.22
C ARG A 47 5.74 -13.11 -28.98
N ASP A 48 4.64 -13.25 -28.25
CA ASP A 48 3.29 -13.37 -28.82
C ASP A 48 2.60 -12.00 -28.94
N ALA A 49 3.21 -10.94 -28.39
CA ALA A 49 2.74 -9.55 -28.49
C ALA A 49 3.21 -8.85 -29.79
N THR A 50 2.41 -7.92 -30.26
CA THR A 50 2.77 -6.97 -31.31
C THR A 50 3.80 -5.95 -30.80
N LEU A 51 4.56 -5.34 -31.71
CA LEU A 51 5.51 -4.27 -31.37
C LEU A 51 4.81 -3.09 -30.67
N ASP A 52 3.57 -2.79 -31.05
CA ASP A 52 2.78 -1.72 -30.42
C ASP A 52 2.39 -2.07 -28.98
N GLU A 53 2.06 -3.34 -28.71
CA GLU A 53 1.80 -3.84 -27.35
C GLU A 53 3.05 -3.81 -26.48
N VAL A 54 4.20 -4.21 -27.02
CA VAL A 54 5.50 -4.11 -26.31
C VAL A 54 5.83 -2.65 -26.01
N ALA A 55 5.71 -1.76 -27.00
CA ALA A 55 5.96 -0.32 -26.81
C ALA A 55 4.95 0.32 -25.83
N ALA A 56 3.69 -0.13 -25.84
CA ALA A 56 2.70 0.30 -24.85
C ALA A 56 3.05 -0.17 -23.44
N ALA A 57 3.46 -1.44 -23.28
CA ALA A 57 3.89 -1.99 -22.01
C ALA A 57 5.14 -1.29 -21.46
N GLU A 58 6.14 -1.02 -22.30
CA GLU A 58 7.33 -0.25 -21.91
C GLU A 58 7.01 1.18 -21.49
N ARG A 59 6.12 1.86 -22.22
CA ARG A 59 5.63 3.20 -21.83
C ARG A 59 4.91 3.17 -20.49
N LEU A 60 4.04 2.18 -20.28
CA LEU A 60 3.32 2.01 -19.02
C LEU A 60 4.27 1.71 -17.85
N ALA A 61 5.28 0.87 -18.06
CA ALA A 61 6.30 0.58 -17.06
C ALA A 61 7.17 1.81 -16.73
N GLY A 62 7.52 2.61 -17.76
CA GLY A 62 8.19 3.90 -17.58
C GLY A 62 7.36 4.85 -16.71
N LEU A 63 6.09 5.03 -17.07
CA LEU A 63 5.14 5.85 -16.31
C LEU A 63 4.98 5.36 -14.88
N ALA A 64 4.87 4.04 -14.66
CA ALA A 64 4.73 3.46 -13.34
C ALA A 64 5.92 3.77 -12.44
N ARG A 65 7.16 3.75 -12.98
CA ARG A 65 8.34 4.16 -12.21
C ARG A 65 8.29 5.62 -11.78
N GLU A 66 7.90 6.51 -12.68
CA GLU A 66 7.78 7.94 -12.38
C GLU A 66 6.69 8.21 -11.33
N VAL A 67 5.50 7.65 -11.55
CA VAL A 67 4.37 7.74 -10.62
C VAL A 67 4.72 7.17 -9.25
N GLY A 68 5.44 6.04 -9.20
CA GLY A 68 5.92 5.47 -7.95
C GLY A 68 6.92 6.37 -7.22
N ALA A 69 7.82 7.04 -7.95
CA ALA A 69 8.75 8.01 -7.38
C ALA A 69 8.00 9.24 -6.81
N ASP A 70 7.05 9.78 -7.57
CA ASP A 70 6.21 10.91 -7.13
C ASP A 70 5.35 10.53 -5.92
N THR A 71 4.83 9.31 -5.87
CA THR A 71 4.07 8.79 -4.72
C THR A 71 4.93 8.75 -3.47
N LYS A 72 6.18 8.27 -3.57
CA LYS A 72 7.14 8.30 -2.44
C LYS A 72 7.45 9.73 -2.00
N ALA A 73 7.60 10.66 -2.93
CA ALA A 73 7.84 12.08 -2.63
C ALA A 73 6.62 12.72 -1.94
N LEU A 74 5.40 12.41 -2.41
CA LEU A 74 4.15 12.82 -1.77
C LEU A 74 4.05 12.27 -0.35
N ILE A 75 4.32 10.99 -0.14
CA ILE A 75 4.31 10.36 1.18
C ILE A 75 5.28 11.08 2.12
N ALA A 76 6.51 11.35 1.68
CA ALA A 76 7.49 12.10 2.47
C ALA A 76 6.99 13.51 2.82
N THR A 77 6.38 14.19 1.85
CA THR A 77 5.78 15.53 2.05
C THR A 77 4.65 15.48 3.07
N ALA A 78 3.73 14.52 2.94
CA ALA A 78 2.60 14.33 3.83
C ALA A 78 3.05 13.99 5.25
N ARG A 79 4.13 13.22 5.42
CA ARG A 79 4.70 12.89 6.74
C ARG A 79 5.14 14.15 7.51
N HIS A 80 5.59 15.17 6.80
CA HIS A 80 6.02 16.44 7.39
C HIS A 80 4.88 17.45 7.57
N ALA A 81 3.88 17.43 6.68
CA ALA A 81 2.80 18.42 6.66
C ALA A 81 1.60 18.03 7.55
N LEU A 82 1.27 16.73 7.60
CA LEU A 82 0.10 16.24 8.31
C LEU A 82 0.42 15.94 9.77
N SER A 83 -0.59 16.04 10.64
CA SER A 83 -0.46 15.53 12.00
C SER A 83 -0.23 14.02 11.99
N PRO A 84 0.43 13.43 13.01
CA PRO A 84 0.72 11.98 13.01
C PRO A 84 -0.52 11.09 12.84
N ALA A 85 -1.65 11.48 13.44
CA ALA A 85 -2.91 10.75 13.31
C ALA A 85 -3.46 10.87 11.88
N MET A 86 -3.46 12.08 11.31
CA MET A 86 -3.93 12.32 9.95
C MET A 86 -3.03 11.64 8.91
N PHE A 87 -1.71 11.66 9.10
CA PHE A 87 -0.77 10.96 8.24
C PHE A 87 -1.04 9.45 8.21
N LYS A 88 -1.30 8.84 9.37
CA LYS A 88 -1.68 7.41 9.44
C LYS A 88 -2.96 7.13 8.65
N ALA A 89 -3.98 7.97 8.80
CA ALA A 89 -5.23 7.84 8.05
C ALA A 89 -5.02 8.04 6.54
N PHE A 90 -4.24 9.05 6.15
CA PHE A 90 -3.84 9.34 4.77
C PHE A 90 -3.15 8.15 4.10
N VAL A 91 -2.21 7.49 4.79
CA VAL A 91 -1.50 6.33 4.24
C VAL A 91 -2.44 5.15 4.03
N ALA A 92 -3.33 4.88 4.99
CA ALA A 92 -4.33 3.82 4.85
C ALA A 92 -5.33 4.10 3.71
N TRP A 93 -5.77 5.36 3.60
CA TRP A 93 -6.62 5.82 2.51
C TRP A 93 -5.93 5.69 1.16
N GLY A 94 -4.68 6.16 1.03
CA GLY A 94 -3.93 6.08 -0.23
C GLY A 94 -3.74 4.63 -0.72
N GLU A 95 -3.46 3.69 0.19
CA GLU A 95 -3.38 2.26 -0.12
C GLU A 95 -4.73 1.71 -0.63
N ALA A 96 -5.82 1.92 0.12
CA ALA A 96 -7.15 1.41 -0.23
C ALA A 96 -7.67 2.01 -1.54
N THR A 97 -7.51 3.32 -1.68
CA THR A 97 -7.86 4.12 -2.85
C THR A 97 -7.15 3.63 -4.12
N ALA A 98 -5.83 3.39 -4.03
CA ALA A 98 -5.08 2.92 -5.19
C ALA A 98 -5.50 1.52 -5.63
N ARG A 99 -5.75 0.61 -4.68
CA ARG A 99 -6.27 -0.74 -4.98
C ARG A 99 -7.66 -0.68 -5.60
N PHE A 100 -8.56 0.12 -5.04
CA PHE A 100 -9.89 0.31 -5.58
C PHE A 100 -9.86 0.90 -7.00
N ALA A 101 -8.97 1.85 -7.27
CA ALA A 101 -8.81 2.45 -8.60
C ALA A 101 -8.27 1.49 -9.67
N GLY A 102 -7.58 0.41 -9.26
CA GLY A 102 -7.01 -0.60 -10.16
C GLY A 102 -7.93 -1.78 -10.47
N GLU A 103 -9.10 -1.84 -9.84
CA GLU A 103 -10.03 -2.96 -10.00
C GLU A 103 -10.68 -2.99 -11.39
N ARG A 104 -11.01 -4.20 -11.84
CA ARG A 104 -11.76 -4.47 -13.06
C ARG A 104 -13.08 -5.08 -12.65
N GLU A 105 -14.16 -4.65 -13.32
CA GLU A 105 -15.57 -5.05 -13.13
C GLU A 105 -15.86 -6.57 -13.27
N ASP A 106 -14.84 -7.42 -13.34
CA ASP A 106 -14.94 -8.84 -13.66
C ASP A 106 -15.12 -9.72 -12.41
N ASP A 107 -14.90 -9.19 -11.19
CA ASP A 107 -14.99 -9.90 -9.90
C ASP A 107 -15.76 -9.08 -8.85
N ASP A 108 -17.08 -9.28 -8.81
CA ASP A 108 -17.98 -8.57 -7.89
C ASP A 108 -17.57 -8.70 -6.40
N GLU A 109 -17.08 -9.86 -5.96
CA GLU A 109 -16.72 -10.08 -4.54
C GLU A 109 -15.44 -9.32 -4.18
N LEU A 110 -14.46 -9.28 -5.08
CA LEU A 110 -13.28 -8.44 -4.91
C LEU A 110 -13.67 -6.95 -4.93
N GLY A 111 -14.53 -6.54 -5.87
CA GLY A 111 -15.03 -5.17 -5.99
C GLY A 111 -15.71 -4.68 -4.70
N TYR A 112 -16.61 -5.48 -4.11
CA TYR A 112 -17.24 -5.15 -2.83
C TYR A 112 -16.23 -4.99 -1.69
N ARG A 113 -15.27 -5.91 -1.55
CA ARG A 113 -14.25 -5.81 -0.49
C ARG A 113 -13.36 -4.58 -0.63
N LEU A 114 -12.99 -4.23 -1.87
CA LEU A 114 -12.19 -3.03 -2.12
C LEU A 114 -13.01 -1.75 -1.91
N CYS A 115 -14.30 -1.76 -2.25
CA CYS A 115 -15.22 -0.67 -1.94
C CYS A 115 -15.36 -0.46 -0.42
N ASP A 116 -15.61 -1.53 0.34
CA ASP A 116 -15.70 -1.47 1.80
C ASP A 116 -14.40 -0.94 2.44
N ALA A 117 -13.24 -1.41 1.95
CA ALA A 117 -11.94 -0.95 2.41
C ALA A 117 -11.72 0.54 2.09
N HIS A 118 -12.11 0.98 0.89
CA HIS A 118 -12.04 2.38 0.47
C HIS A 118 -12.92 3.26 1.34
N THR A 119 -14.21 2.92 1.50
CA THR A 119 -15.15 3.64 2.35
C THR A 119 -14.68 3.72 3.81
N GLY A 120 -14.27 2.59 4.39
CA GLY A 120 -13.75 2.57 5.76
C GLY A 120 -12.49 3.44 5.93
N SER A 121 -11.66 3.57 4.90
CA SER A 121 -10.49 4.45 4.92
C SER A 121 -10.86 5.95 4.83
N ILE A 122 -11.91 6.31 4.10
CA ILE A 122 -12.46 7.66 4.05
C ILE A 122 -13.05 8.04 5.42
N ASP A 123 -13.79 7.12 6.04
CA ASP A 123 -14.34 7.33 7.38
C ASP A 123 -13.22 7.60 8.38
N ALA A 124 -12.13 6.81 8.34
CA ALA A 124 -10.96 7.02 9.20
C ALA A 124 -10.33 8.42 9.02
N VAL A 125 -10.19 8.92 7.78
CA VAL A 125 -9.70 10.28 7.52
C VAL A 125 -10.70 11.32 8.05
N THR A 126 -11.99 11.12 7.81
CA THR A 126 -13.06 12.04 8.20
C THR A 126 -13.19 12.16 9.71
N GLU A 127 -13.10 11.06 10.45
CA GLU A 127 -13.21 11.01 11.90
C GLU A 127 -11.96 11.53 12.62
N THR A 128 -10.77 11.40 12.00
CA THR A 128 -9.51 11.87 12.60
C THR A 128 -9.54 13.39 12.78
N PRO A 129 -9.50 13.95 13.99
CA PRO A 129 -9.55 15.41 14.18
C PRO A 129 -8.40 16.12 13.45
N ALA A 130 -8.70 17.20 12.72
CA ALA A 130 -7.66 18.00 12.07
C ALA A 130 -6.91 18.83 13.11
N CYS A 131 -5.59 18.73 13.13
CA CYS A 131 -4.72 19.48 14.04
C CYS A 131 -3.86 20.53 13.32
N SER A 132 -3.86 20.54 11.99
CA SER A 132 -3.17 21.52 11.15
C SER A 132 -4.08 22.00 10.00
N MET A 133 -3.62 23.03 9.28
CA MET A 133 -4.29 23.47 8.06
C MET A 133 -4.22 22.40 6.96
N ASP A 134 -3.08 21.72 6.81
CA ASP A 134 -2.91 20.63 5.84
C ASP A 134 -3.85 19.45 6.12
N ASP A 135 -4.11 19.13 7.39
CA ASP A 135 -5.09 18.09 7.76
C ASP A 135 -6.50 18.47 7.27
N LEU A 136 -6.90 19.72 7.48
CA LEU A 136 -8.21 20.23 7.04
C LEU A 136 -8.30 20.25 5.51
N LEU A 137 -7.25 20.71 4.82
CA LEU A 137 -7.19 20.78 3.37
C LEU A 137 -7.27 19.39 2.73
N LEU A 138 -6.61 18.39 3.31
CA LEU A 138 -6.72 16.99 2.87
C LEU A 138 -8.16 16.47 2.98
N LYS A 139 -8.84 16.73 4.10
CA LYS A 139 -10.24 16.31 4.27
C LYS A 139 -11.16 16.97 3.24
N VAL A 140 -11.02 18.28 3.05
CA VAL A 140 -11.83 19.02 2.07
C VAL A 140 -11.56 18.51 0.66
N TRP A 141 -10.30 18.17 0.34
CA TRP A 141 -9.92 17.57 -0.93
C TRP A 141 -10.58 16.20 -1.16
N ILE A 142 -10.54 15.30 -0.19
CA ILE A 142 -11.19 13.98 -0.28
C ILE A 142 -12.71 14.13 -0.43
N ALA A 143 -13.33 15.01 0.37
CA ALA A 143 -14.75 15.31 0.24
C ALA A 143 -15.11 15.87 -1.15
N ALA A 144 -14.23 16.69 -1.73
CA ALA A 144 -14.41 17.20 -3.09
C ALA A 144 -14.31 16.09 -4.15
N ILE A 145 -13.41 15.11 -3.98
CA ILE A 145 -13.31 13.93 -4.86
C ILE A 145 -14.62 13.17 -4.85
N GLU A 146 -15.09 12.80 -3.66
CA GLU A 146 -16.32 12.02 -3.49
C GLU A 146 -17.55 12.76 -4.01
N ALA A 147 -17.68 14.04 -3.67
CA ALA A 147 -18.83 14.84 -4.11
C ALA A 147 -18.81 15.18 -5.61
N SER A 148 -17.68 15.02 -6.30
CA SER A 148 -17.56 15.25 -7.74
C SER A 148 -17.62 13.98 -8.59
N ASP A 149 -17.77 12.81 -7.97
CA ASP A 149 -17.68 11.52 -8.66
C ASP A 149 -16.35 11.42 -9.44
N SER A 150 -15.31 12.04 -8.87
CA SER A 150 -13.98 12.05 -9.47
C SER A 150 -13.30 10.73 -9.21
N ARG A 151 -12.29 10.43 -10.02
CA ARG A 151 -11.36 9.34 -9.74
C ARG A 151 -10.79 9.44 -8.35
N VAL A 152 -10.48 8.27 -7.80
CA VAL A 152 -10.18 8.02 -6.39
C VAL A 152 -8.98 8.82 -5.84
N MET A 153 -8.05 9.28 -6.69
CA MET A 153 -6.96 10.23 -6.34
C MET A 153 -6.95 11.55 -7.14
N GLY A 154 -7.96 11.80 -7.97
CA GLY A 154 -8.02 12.92 -8.93
C GLY A 154 -7.72 12.52 -10.38
N PRO A 155 -7.42 13.49 -11.29
CA PRO A 155 -7.73 14.90 -11.11
C PRO A 155 -9.24 15.07 -10.95
N LEU A 156 -9.65 16.10 -10.21
CA LEU A 156 -11.05 16.44 -9.98
C LEU A 156 -11.73 16.81 -11.30
N ALA A 157 -12.19 15.79 -12.02
CA ALA A 157 -12.80 15.91 -13.32
C ALA A 157 -14.31 16.06 -13.11
N ILE A 158 -14.78 17.31 -13.08
CA ILE A 158 -16.21 17.55 -13.01
C ILE A 158 -16.86 17.03 -14.27
N ASN A 159 -17.69 16.01 -14.11
CA ASN A 159 -18.56 15.55 -15.16
C ASN A 159 -19.48 16.70 -15.60
N ARG A 160 -19.14 17.33 -16.74
CA ARG A 160 -19.86 18.51 -17.26
C ARG A 160 -21.33 18.21 -17.56
N ALA A 161 -21.70 16.93 -17.76
CA ALA A 161 -23.08 16.53 -17.97
C ALA A 161 -23.92 16.55 -16.68
N ARG A 162 -23.28 16.47 -15.50
CA ARG A 162 -23.95 16.47 -14.19
C ARG A 162 -23.77 17.79 -13.44
N ARG A 163 -23.77 18.95 -14.10
CA ARG A 163 -23.62 20.27 -13.43
C ARG A 163 -24.71 20.52 -12.37
N THR A 164 -24.42 20.16 -11.14
CA THR A 164 -25.15 20.63 -9.95
C THR A 164 -24.44 21.87 -9.42
N LEU A 165 -25.12 22.65 -8.58
CA LEU A 165 -24.51 23.78 -7.88
C LEU A 165 -23.27 23.34 -7.09
N ILE A 166 -23.34 22.17 -6.45
CA ILE A 166 -22.26 21.55 -5.67
C ILE A 166 -21.01 21.33 -6.54
N HIS A 167 -21.17 20.76 -7.73
CA HIS A 167 -20.03 20.56 -8.65
C HIS A 167 -19.35 21.86 -9.06
N THR A 168 -20.12 22.94 -9.27
CA THR A 168 -19.56 24.24 -9.68
C THR A 168 -18.80 24.90 -8.53
N THR A 169 -19.32 24.79 -7.30
CA THR A 169 -18.65 25.29 -6.10
C THR A 169 -17.36 24.52 -5.82
N ILE A 170 -17.38 23.19 -5.92
CA ILE A 170 -16.20 22.35 -5.79
C ILE A 170 -15.17 22.74 -6.86
N ALA A 171 -15.58 22.94 -8.11
CA ALA A 171 -14.71 23.38 -9.20
C ALA A 171 -13.84 24.58 -8.84
N GLY A 172 -14.45 25.60 -8.23
CA GLY A 172 -13.80 26.84 -7.87
C GLY A 172 -12.80 26.67 -6.73
N LEU A 173 -13.03 25.71 -5.83
CA LEU A 173 -12.16 25.46 -4.67
C LEU A 173 -10.89 24.69 -5.03
N ILE A 174 -10.90 23.91 -6.11
CA ILE A 174 -9.78 23.00 -6.47
C ILE A 174 -8.44 23.74 -6.59
N PRO A 175 -8.31 24.83 -7.37
CA PRO A 175 -7.02 25.52 -7.50
C PRO A 175 -6.54 26.11 -6.16
N ASP A 176 -7.47 26.55 -5.32
CA ASP A 176 -7.16 27.10 -4.00
C ASP A 176 -6.63 26.00 -3.06
N LEU A 177 -7.27 24.83 -3.05
CA LEU A 177 -6.82 23.67 -2.26
C LEU A 177 -5.42 23.20 -2.69
N GLN A 178 -5.14 23.19 -3.99
CA GLN A 178 -3.84 22.80 -4.54
C GLN A 178 -2.74 23.81 -4.21
N THR A 179 -3.08 25.10 -4.21
CA THR A 179 -2.12 26.15 -3.86
C THR A 179 -1.84 26.19 -2.36
N ALA A 180 -2.83 25.82 -1.54
CA ALA A 180 -2.75 25.90 -0.09
C ALA A 180 -2.03 24.71 0.57
N SER A 181 -1.94 23.55 -0.07
CA SER A 181 -1.23 22.37 0.48
C SER A 181 -0.39 21.64 -0.55
N ALA A 182 0.86 21.33 -0.18
CA ALA A 182 1.74 20.52 -1.01
C ALA A 182 1.23 19.06 -1.14
N VAL A 183 0.43 18.58 -0.17
CA VAL A 183 -0.14 17.23 -0.18
C VAL A 183 -1.21 17.11 -1.27
N THR A 184 -2.17 18.03 -1.30
CA THR A 184 -3.24 18.04 -2.32
C THR A 184 -2.69 18.32 -3.71
N CYS A 185 -1.67 19.18 -3.82
CA CYS A 185 -0.93 19.41 -5.06
C CYS A 185 -0.25 18.12 -5.57
N GLY A 186 0.43 17.39 -4.69
CA GLY A 186 1.09 16.13 -5.05
C GLY A 186 0.10 15.04 -5.47
N LEU A 187 -1.06 14.94 -4.80
CA LEU A 187 -2.15 14.04 -5.21
C LEU A 187 -2.64 14.34 -6.63
N ASP A 188 -2.94 15.61 -6.93
CA ASP A 188 -3.38 16.02 -8.27
C ASP A 188 -2.30 15.77 -9.33
N ALA A 189 -1.02 16.03 -8.99
CA ALA A 189 0.11 15.80 -9.91
C ALA A 189 0.25 14.31 -10.29
N ILE A 190 0.19 13.41 -9.30
CA ILE A 190 0.21 11.96 -9.52
C ILE A 190 -0.97 11.55 -10.41
N ALA A 191 -2.16 12.06 -10.10
CA ALA A 191 -3.36 11.65 -10.81
C ALA A 191 -3.41 12.16 -12.26
N ARG A 192 -2.99 13.42 -12.51
CA ARG A 192 -2.80 13.96 -13.87
C ARG A 192 -1.75 13.20 -14.65
N LYS A 193 -0.67 12.77 -13.99
CA LYS A 193 0.38 11.97 -14.62
C LYS A 193 -0.14 10.58 -14.99
N ALA A 194 -0.98 9.97 -14.16
CA ALA A 194 -1.61 8.68 -14.43
C ALA A 194 -2.71 8.76 -15.50
N GLU A 195 -3.40 9.90 -15.64
CA GLU A 195 -4.57 10.12 -16.50
C GLU A 195 -4.40 9.59 -17.95
N PRO A 196 -3.30 9.83 -18.68
CA PRO A 196 -3.17 9.37 -20.06
C PRO A 196 -3.17 7.84 -20.22
N ALA A 197 -2.82 7.10 -19.16
CA ALA A 197 -2.78 5.64 -19.17
C ALA A 197 -4.09 4.99 -18.71
N THR A 198 -5.02 5.79 -18.19
CA THR A 198 -6.31 5.29 -17.70
C THR A 198 -7.29 4.98 -18.81
N THR A 199 -8.14 3.99 -18.57
CA THR A 199 -9.35 3.81 -19.35
C THR A 199 -10.46 4.69 -18.78
N THR A 200 -11.65 4.68 -19.40
CA THR A 200 -12.79 5.47 -18.93
C THR A 200 -13.23 5.11 -17.52
N ALA A 201 -12.88 3.94 -16.97
CA ALA A 201 -13.35 3.47 -15.67
C ALA A 201 -12.26 3.20 -14.62
N SER A 202 -11.04 2.75 -15.00
CA SER A 202 -10.02 2.36 -14.02
C SER A 202 -8.58 2.67 -14.44
N TRP A 203 -7.70 2.71 -13.44
CA TRP A 203 -6.26 2.76 -13.63
C TRP A 203 -5.75 1.40 -14.10
N PRO A 204 -4.73 1.34 -14.97
CA PRO A 204 -4.02 0.09 -15.23
C PRO A 204 -3.54 -0.52 -13.93
N ALA A 205 -3.75 -1.83 -13.76
CA ALA A 205 -3.36 -2.56 -12.55
C ALA A 205 -1.89 -2.31 -12.15
N LEU A 206 -0.98 -2.19 -13.13
CA LEU A 206 0.42 -1.87 -12.86
C LEU A 206 0.59 -0.51 -12.14
N LEU A 207 -0.14 0.52 -12.55
CA LEU A 207 -0.07 1.84 -11.91
C LEU A 207 -0.69 1.82 -10.51
N ALA A 208 -1.89 1.24 -10.40
CA ALA A 208 -2.58 1.07 -9.13
C ALA A 208 -1.71 0.33 -8.10
N ASN A 209 -1.09 -0.79 -8.51
CA ASN A 209 -0.22 -1.59 -7.65
C ASN A 209 1.00 -0.80 -7.21
N VAL A 210 1.70 -0.10 -8.12
CA VAL A 210 2.89 0.68 -7.73
C VAL A 210 2.57 1.78 -6.71
N ILE A 211 1.39 2.42 -6.83
CA ILE A 211 0.95 3.43 -5.85
C ILE A 211 0.56 2.76 -4.53
N ALA A 212 -0.27 1.72 -4.57
CA ALA A 212 -0.71 0.98 -3.38
C ALA A 212 0.49 0.43 -2.59
N ASP A 213 1.47 -0.12 -3.29
CA ASP A 213 2.71 -0.66 -2.75
C ASP A 213 3.57 0.41 -2.06
N ALA A 214 3.61 1.62 -2.61
CA ALA A 214 4.33 2.73 -1.97
C ALA A 214 3.67 3.12 -0.63
N PHE A 215 2.34 3.17 -0.58
CA PHE A 215 1.59 3.42 0.66
C PHE A 215 1.68 2.24 1.65
N ALA A 216 1.61 1.01 1.17
CA ALA A 216 1.75 -0.18 2.01
C ALA A 216 3.14 -0.23 2.68
N ALA A 217 4.20 0.02 1.92
CA ALA A 217 5.56 0.12 2.46
C ALA A 217 5.67 1.21 3.54
N GLU A 218 5.03 2.36 3.33
CA GLU A 218 5.00 3.44 4.32
C GLU A 218 4.24 3.05 5.58
N LYS A 219 3.07 2.42 5.46
CA LYS A 219 2.25 1.95 6.58
C LYS A 219 3.05 1.01 7.48
N VAL A 220 3.81 0.14 6.84
CA VAL A 220 4.72 -0.82 7.46
C VAL A 220 5.87 -0.09 8.17
N SER A 221 6.52 0.88 7.52
CA SER A 221 7.57 1.72 8.13
C SER A 221 7.06 2.56 9.32
N ALA A 222 5.89 3.18 9.19
CA ALA A 222 5.27 3.99 10.24
C ALA A 222 4.92 3.14 11.46
N THR A 223 4.43 1.92 11.23
CA THR A 223 4.18 0.95 12.30
C THR A 223 5.48 0.63 13.04
N TYR A 224 6.55 0.30 12.33
CA TYR A 224 7.86 0.03 12.94
C TYR A 224 8.42 1.22 13.73
N ASN A 225 8.34 2.44 13.18
CA ASN A 225 8.83 3.64 13.86
C ASN A 225 8.02 3.97 15.12
N ALA A 226 6.70 3.77 15.09
CA ALA A 226 5.84 3.95 16.25
C ALA A 226 6.21 2.99 17.39
N LEU A 227 6.56 1.73 17.07
CA LEU A 227 7.06 0.77 18.06
C LEU A 227 8.35 1.24 18.72
N GLN A 228 9.29 1.77 17.93
CA GLN A 228 10.56 2.25 18.45
C GLN A 228 10.41 3.48 19.34
N ALA A 229 9.38 4.31 19.10
CA ALA A 229 9.12 5.54 19.85
C ALA A 229 8.24 5.35 21.10
N ALA A 230 7.51 4.23 21.21
CA ALA A 230 6.56 4.00 22.30
C ALA A 230 7.27 3.80 23.66
N GLY A 231 7.30 4.85 24.48
CA GLY A 231 7.75 4.85 25.87
C GLY A 231 6.58 4.96 26.87
N THR A 232 6.59 4.09 27.90
CA THR A 232 5.71 4.00 29.10
C THR A 232 4.32 3.34 28.98
N GLY A 233 3.84 2.99 27.77
CA GLY A 233 2.64 2.15 27.57
C GLY A 233 2.88 0.65 27.80
N ASP A 234 1.89 -0.19 27.48
CA ASP A 234 2.05 -1.65 27.42
C ASP A 234 2.84 -2.04 26.16
N GLN A 235 4.13 -1.70 26.17
CA GLN A 235 5.08 -1.87 25.07
C GLN A 235 5.05 -3.28 24.46
N TRP A 236 4.78 -4.29 25.29
CA TRP A 236 4.65 -5.68 24.85
C TRP A 236 3.47 -5.87 23.88
N SER A 237 2.27 -5.46 24.30
CA SER A 237 1.06 -5.64 23.49
C SER A 237 1.14 -4.88 22.17
N GLU A 238 1.71 -3.68 22.20
CA GLU A 238 1.92 -2.85 21.01
C GLU A 238 2.92 -3.49 20.03
N ALA A 239 4.09 -3.92 20.52
CA ALA A 239 5.09 -4.59 19.70
C ALA A 239 4.62 -5.92 19.13
N LEU A 240 3.89 -6.73 19.93
CA LEU A 240 3.31 -7.98 19.47
C LEU A 240 2.23 -7.74 18.39
N ALA A 241 1.37 -6.74 18.56
CA ALA A 241 0.36 -6.39 17.57
C ALA A 241 0.99 -5.94 16.25
N ALA A 242 2.07 -5.15 16.31
CA ALA A 242 2.76 -4.69 15.13
C ALA A 242 3.55 -5.80 14.41
N TYR A 243 4.24 -6.68 15.13
CA TYR A 243 4.82 -7.89 14.53
C TYR A 243 3.74 -8.70 13.80
N LYS A 244 2.60 -8.96 14.44
CA LYS A 244 1.50 -9.70 13.82
C LYS A 244 0.94 -9.00 12.58
N ALA A 245 0.82 -7.68 12.61
CA ALA A 245 0.37 -6.89 11.47
C ALA A 245 1.37 -6.96 10.30
N ALA A 246 2.66 -6.76 10.57
CA ALA A 246 3.71 -6.86 9.54
C ALA A 246 3.78 -8.28 8.96
N ARG A 247 3.66 -9.31 9.82
CA ARG A 247 3.66 -10.71 9.41
C ARG A 247 2.46 -11.05 8.54
N ALA A 248 1.26 -10.62 8.91
CA ALA A 248 0.06 -10.85 8.13
C ALA A 248 0.15 -10.22 6.73
N ILE A 249 0.75 -9.03 6.61
CA ILE A 249 1.00 -8.38 5.30
C ILE A 249 1.99 -9.22 4.48
N SER A 250 3.08 -9.68 5.10
CA SER A 250 4.08 -10.52 4.43
C SER A 250 3.50 -11.87 3.98
N ASP A 251 2.67 -12.53 4.80
CA ASP A 251 2.08 -13.83 4.50
C ASP A 251 1.06 -13.76 3.34
N GLN A 252 0.46 -12.59 3.12
CA GLN A 252 -0.47 -12.35 2.00
C GLN A 252 0.25 -11.99 0.70
N CYS A 253 1.56 -11.75 0.75
CA CYS A 253 2.35 -11.35 -0.39
C CYS A 253 2.87 -12.57 -1.16
N PRO A 254 2.58 -12.72 -2.48
CA PRO A 254 3.13 -13.79 -3.29
C PRO A 254 4.67 -13.78 -3.28
N ILE A 255 5.29 -14.96 -3.38
CA ILE A 255 6.76 -15.11 -3.37
C ILE A 255 7.40 -14.38 -4.56
N GLU A 256 6.68 -14.24 -5.66
CA GLU A 256 7.14 -13.55 -6.87
C GLU A 256 6.96 -12.02 -6.79
N HIS A 257 6.37 -11.50 -5.71
CA HIS A 257 6.09 -10.08 -5.59
C HIS A 257 7.38 -9.27 -5.48
N PRO A 258 7.54 -8.15 -6.23
CA PRO A 258 8.76 -7.34 -6.21
C PRO A 258 9.15 -6.77 -4.83
N GLN A 259 8.22 -6.77 -3.87
CA GLN A 259 8.44 -6.29 -2.51
C GLN A 259 8.52 -7.40 -1.45
N VAL A 260 8.47 -8.67 -1.84
CA VAL A 260 8.46 -9.78 -0.88
C VAL A 260 9.63 -9.68 0.12
N ASP A 261 10.82 -9.32 -0.36
CA ASP A 261 12.02 -9.15 0.48
C ASP A 261 11.84 -7.99 1.48
N ALA A 262 11.33 -6.84 1.04
CA ALA A 262 11.13 -5.69 1.91
C ALA A 262 10.05 -5.92 2.99
N LEU A 263 8.99 -6.67 2.64
CA LEU A 263 7.95 -7.08 3.58
C LEU A 263 8.49 -8.12 4.57
N CYS A 264 9.32 -9.05 4.08
CA CYS A 264 10.01 -10.05 4.90
C CYS A 264 10.94 -9.38 5.91
N ASP A 265 11.79 -8.47 5.43
CA ASP A 265 12.69 -7.66 6.25
C ASP A 265 11.92 -6.91 7.33
N THR A 266 10.75 -6.35 7.00
CA THR A 266 10.03 -5.57 8.00
C THR A 266 9.41 -6.42 9.11
N TYR A 267 8.78 -7.56 8.81
CA TYR A 267 8.28 -8.40 9.90
C TYR A 267 9.45 -8.98 10.70
N CYS A 268 10.58 -9.29 10.06
CA CYS A 268 11.81 -9.69 10.75
C CYS A 268 12.30 -8.60 11.70
N MET A 269 12.39 -7.35 11.25
CA MET A 269 12.78 -6.23 12.09
C MET A 269 11.81 -5.99 13.25
N ALA A 270 10.50 -6.13 13.02
CA ALA A 270 9.50 -6.04 14.08
C ALA A 270 9.62 -7.20 15.09
N MET A 271 9.89 -8.42 14.61
CA MET A 271 10.16 -9.60 15.42
C MET A 271 11.42 -9.40 16.26
N ASP A 272 12.52 -8.97 15.66
CA ASP A 272 13.80 -8.69 16.33
C ASP A 272 13.62 -7.61 17.41
N HIS A 273 12.89 -6.52 17.11
CA HIS A 273 12.56 -5.50 18.11
C HIS A 273 11.76 -6.07 19.29
N LEU A 274 10.71 -6.86 19.01
CA LEU A 274 9.89 -7.50 20.05
C LEU A 274 10.74 -8.46 20.91
N ILE A 275 11.63 -9.24 20.30
CA ILE A 275 12.49 -10.20 21.01
C ILE A 275 13.54 -9.47 21.85
N ASP A 276 14.27 -8.54 21.25
CA ASP A 276 15.50 -7.99 21.83
C ASP A 276 15.27 -6.76 22.71
N ARG A 277 14.26 -5.95 22.38
CA ARG A 277 14.09 -4.60 22.96
C ARG A 277 12.89 -4.50 23.90
N VAL A 278 11.86 -5.31 23.69
CA VAL A 278 10.60 -5.18 24.43
C VAL A 278 10.52 -6.20 25.57
N PRO A 279 10.48 -5.80 26.84
CA PRO A 279 10.57 -6.78 27.91
C PRO A 279 9.28 -7.58 28.15
N ALA A 280 9.39 -8.89 28.38
CA ALA A 280 8.24 -9.77 28.67
C ALA A 280 7.58 -9.47 30.02
N ARG A 281 6.24 -9.39 30.06
CA ARG A 281 5.50 -9.04 31.31
C ARG A 281 5.34 -10.23 32.24
N ASN A 282 5.24 -11.44 31.67
CA ASN A 282 4.99 -12.68 32.38
C ASN A 282 5.62 -13.87 31.62
N LEU A 283 5.47 -15.09 32.16
CA LEU A 283 6.07 -16.29 31.58
C LEU A 283 5.48 -16.66 30.21
N GLY A 284 4.20 -16.40 29.96
CA GLY A 284 3.58 -16.65 28.65
C GLY A 284 4.16 -15.76 27.54
N ASP A 285 4.45 -14.50 27.88
CA ASP A 285 5.16 -13.59 26.98
C ASP A 285 6.60 -14.10 26.69
N VAL A 286 7.31 -14.64 27.70
CA VAL A 286 8.63 -15.27 27.49
C VAL A 286 8.55 -16.46 26.54
N VAL A 287 7.53 -17.31 26.68
CA VAL A 287 7.30 -18.44 25.76
C VAL A 287 7.07 -17.92 24.33
N THR A 288 6.25 -16.88 24.17
CA THR A 288 6.01 -16.24 22.86
C THR A 288 7.33 -15.76 22.24
N LYS A 289 8.21 -15.15 23.03
CA LYS A 289 9.55 -14.73 22.58
C LYS A 289 10.43 -15.89 22.11
N ILE A 290 10.39 -17.01 22.84
CA ILE A 290 11.12 -18.23 22.47
C ILE A 290 10.60 -18.79 21.15
N ASP A 291 9.28 -18.86 20.97
CA ASP A 291 8.65 -19.35 19.74
C ASP A 291 9.05 -18.50 18.53
N LEU A 292 9.03 -17.17 18.68
CA LEU A 292 9.46 -16.23 17.64
C LEU A 292 10.96 -16.35 17.33
N ALA A 293 11.81 -16.51 18.35
CA ALA A 293 13.24 -16.72 18.14
C ALA A 293 13.54 -18.05 17.40
N LEU A 294 12.77 -19.09 17.68
CA LEU A 294 12.86 -20.38 16.98
C LEU A 294 12.40 -20.25 15.51
N GLU A 295 11.31 -19.53 15.27
CA GLU A 295 10.84 -19.22 13.92
C GLU A 295 11.91 -18.43 13.14
N ARG A 296 12.48 -17.39 13.76
CA ARG A 296 13.53 -16.54 13.16
C ARG A 296 14.76 -17.32 12.74
N ALA A 297 15.14 -18.33 13.51
CA ALA A 297 16.32 -19.16 13.27
C ALA A 297 16.18 -20.10 12.06
N GLY A 298 15.00 -20.21 11.44
CA GLY A 298 14.81 -20.95 10.18
C GLY A 298 15.19 -22.43 10.23
N GLY A 299 15.30 -23.02 11.43
CA GLY A 299 15.80 -24.38 11.64
C GLY A 299 17.33 -24.57 11.65
N SER A 300 18.14 -23.52 11.41
CA SER A 300 19.61 -23.59 11.52
C SER A 300 20.07 -22.90 12.80
N VAL A 301 20.35 -23.69 13.84
CA VAL A 301 20.42 -23.25 15.25
C VAL A 301 21.73 -22.53 15.63
N ASP A 302 22.70 -22.37 14.73
CA ASP A 302 24.09 -22.24 15.19
C ASP A 302 24.64 -20.81 15.43
N GLU A 303 24.02 -19.71 14.98
CA GLU A 303 24.59 -18.36 15.22
C GLU A 303 23.59 -17.27 15.70
N LEU A 304 22.35 -17.25 15.21
CA LEU A 304 21.32 -16.28 15.64
C LEU A 304 20.75 -16.54 17.05
N PHE A 305 20.84 -17.78 17.53
CA PHE A 305 20.24 -18.18 18.81
C PHE A 305 20.92 -17.51 20.02
N ALA A 306 22.18 -17.10 19.90
CA ALA A 306 22.97 -16.57 21.01
C ALA A 306 22.55 -15.16 21.47
N ASP A 307 22.06 -14.30 20.57
CA ASP A 307 21.59 -12.95 20.90
C ASP A 307 20.17 -12.99 21.49
N HIS A 308 19.25 -13.76 20.88
CA HIS A 308 17.88 -13.91 21.38
C HIS A 308 17.81 -14.69 22.70
N ALA A 309 18.62 -15.75 22.88
CA ALA A 309 18.70 -16.47 24.15
C ALA A 309 19.15 -15.57 25.31
N ARG A 310 20.00 -14.56 25.05
CA ARG A 310 20.41 -13.58 26.07
C ARG A 310 19.25 -12.71 26.53
N GLY A 311 18.41 -12.24 25.61
CA GLY A 311 17.18 -11.48 25.93
C GLY A 311 16.19 -12.31 26.75
N ILE A 312 15.96 -13.57 26.34
CA ILE A 312 15.08 -14.53 27.03
C ILE A 312 15.58 -14.83 28.45
N ILE A 313 16.89 -15.10 28.62
CA ILE A 313 17.50 -15.33 29.94
C ILE A 313 17.35 -14.10 30.85
N ALA A 314 17.47 -12.90 30.32
CA ALA A 314 17.29 -11.66 31.09
C ALA A 314 15.84 -11.50 31.59
N ASP A 315 14.86 -11.80 30.75
CA ASP A 315 13.44 -11.76 31.12
C ASP A 315 13.07 -12.85 32.15
N VAL A 316 13.56 -14.08 31.98
CA VAL A 316 13.38 -15.17 32.97
C VAL A 316 13.96 -14.78 34.33
N LYS A 317 15.18 -14.24 34.37
CA LYS A 317 15.83 -13.78 35.61
C LYS A 317 15.04 -12.67 36.31
N ARG A 318 14.45 -11.75 35.54
CA ARG A 318 13.61 -10.68 36.09
C ARG A 318 12.29 -11.21 36.65
N LEU A 319 11.65 -12.16 35.96
CA LEU A 319 10.39 -12.75 36.42
C LEU A 319 10.58 -13.64 37.64
N ALA A 320 11.68 -14.38 37.71
CA ALA A 320 12.05 -15.18 38.88
C ALA A 320 12.30 -14.32 40.13
N THR A 321 12.78 -13.10 39.98
CA THR A 321 13.00 -12.16 41.10
C THR A 321 11.75 -11.38 41.51
N LYS A 322 10.72 -11.32 40.65
CA LYS A 322 9.42 -10.69 40.93
C LYS A 322 8.39 -11.61 41.58
N GLN A 323 8.63 -12.91 41.71
CA GLN A 323 7.76 -13.74 42.54
C GLN A 323 7.85 -13.19 43.97
N PRO A 324 6.72 -12.72 44.57
CA PRO A 324 6.73 -12.36 45.98
C PRO A 324 7.22 -13.61 46.70
N LYS A 325 8.23 -13.46 47.57
CA LYS A 325 8.53 -14.50 48.58
C LYS A 325 7.19 -14.81 49.20
N ALA A 326 6.58 -15.93 48.80
CA ALA A 326 5.39 -16.44 49.45
C ALA A 326 5.77 -16.42 50.91
N SER A 327 5.09 -15.54 51.65
CA SER A 327 5.41 -15.32 53.03
C SER A 327 5.30 -16.69 53.66
N LEU A 328 6.46 -17.25 54.00
CA LEU A 328 6.60 -18.23 55.06
C LEU A 328 6.19 -17.48 56.32
N VAL A 329 4.90 -17.15 56.42
CA VAL A 329 4.23 -16.90 57.68
C VAL A 329 4.33 -18.25 58.36
N SER A 330 5.40 -18.35 59.14
CA SER A 330 5.52 -19.20 60.29
C SER A 330 4.17 -19.28 60.99
N ARG A 331 3.39 -20.32 60.71
CA ARG A 331 2.45 -20.84 61.68
C ARG A 331 3.31 -21.37 62.83
N GLN A 332 3.67 -20.49 63.77
CA GLN A 332 3.99 -20.94 65.11
C GLN A 332 2.76 -21.72 65.60
N PRO A 333 2.89 -23.01 65.95
CA PRO A 333 1.83 -23.63 66.72
C PRO A 333 1.81 -22.94 68.09
N GLU A 334 0.75 -22.19 68.35
CA GLU A 334 0.32 -21.91 69.72
C GLU A 334 0.08 -23.25 70.41
N LEU A 335 1.05 -23.72 71.17
CA LEU A 335 0.83 -24.71 72.21
C LEU A 335 0.75 -23.95 73.52
N GLY A 336 -0.50 -23.74 73.94
CA GLY A 336 -0.84 -23.33 75.29
C GLY A 336 -0.79 -24.49 76.28
N ALA A 337 -0.86 -24.07 77.55
CA ALA A 337 -0.90 -24.83 78.81
C ALA A 337 0.46 -25.28 79.38
#